data_AF-R9T787-F1
#
_entry.id   AF-R9T787-F1
#
_cell.length_a   1.000
_cell.length_b   1.000
_cell.length_c   1.000
_cell.angle_alpha   90.00
_cell.angle_beta   90.00
_cell.angle_gamma   90.00
#
_symmetry.space_group_name_H-M   'P 1'
#
loop_
_entity.id
_entity.type
_entity.pdbx_description
1 polymer ?
#
loop_
_entity_poly.entity_id
_entity_poly.type
_entity_poly.pdbx_seq_one_letter_code
_entity_poly.pdbx_strand_id
1 'polypeptide(L)'
;MYAVSYKKLWKLLIDKDMKKKDLCVAAGISHASMAKLGKSENVTTDVLVKICTALQCDIGDIMELTQDTKYERRRYDGRTNSEKNRTCSGQANFEMGWWENADAKRSFAKSTGLLWSIH
;
A
#
# COMPACT_ATOMS: atom_id res chain seq x y z
N MET A 1 -25.00 -2.35 -15.73
CA MET A 1 -24.48 -3.63 -15.21
C MET A 1 -23.66 -3.33 -13.97
N TYR A 2 -23.69 -4.22 -12.98
CA TYR A 2 -22.87 -4.10 -11.76
C TYR A 2 -21.62 -4.96 -11.94
N ALA A 3 -20.47 -4.42 -11.55
CA ALA A 3 -19.19 -5.11 -11.53
C ALA A 3 -18.68 -5.26 -10.09
N VAL A 4 -17.95 -6.34 -9.82
CA VAL A 4 -17.31 -6.56 -8.52
C VAL A 4 -16.01 -5.76 -8.48
N SER A 5 -15.84 -4.95 -7.45
CA SER A 5 -14.64 -4.14 -7.21
C SER A 5 -13.97 -4.59 -5.91
N TYR A 6 -12.68 -4.89 -5.98
CA TYR A 6 -11.84 -5.21 -4.81
C TYR A 6 -10.96 -4.03 -4.39
N LYS A 7 -11.33 -2.79 -4.74
CA LYS A 7 -10.54 -1.59 -4.36
C LYS A 7 -10.40 -1.43 -2.85
N LYS A 8 -11.43 -1.80 -2.08
CA LYS A 8 -11.40 -1.71 -0.61
C LYS A 8 -10.35 -2.67 -0.02
N LEU A 9 -10.26 -3.90 -0.52
CA LEU A 9 -9.22 -4.86 -0.13
C LEU A 9 -7.79 -4.28 -0.29
N TRP A 10 -7.50 -3.61 -1.41
CA TRP A 10 -6.17 -3.03 -1.63
C TRP A 10 -5.85 -1.88 -0.68
N LYS A 11 -6.86 -1.09 -0.29
CA LYS A 11 -6.70 -0.05 0.73
C LYS A 11 -6.41 -0.66 2.11
N LEU A 12 -7.17 -1.67 2.51
CA LEU A 12 -6.95 -2.38 3.78
C LEU A 12 -5.54 -2.99 3.89
N LEU A 13 -5.00 -3.48 2.77
CA LEU A 13 -3.63 -4.00 2.75
C LEU A 13 -2.60 -2.91 3.01
N ILE A 14 -2.82 -1.70 2.51
CA ILE A 14 -1.95 -0.54 2.76
C ILE A 14 -2.09 -0.11 4.23
N ASP A 15 -3.31 -0.10 4.77
CA ASP A 15 -3.57 0.26 6.17
C ASP A 15 -2.90 -0.70 7.17
N LYS A 16 -2.62 -1.94 6.74
CA LYS A 16 -1.94 -2.98 7.53
C LYS A 16 -0.47 -3.18 7.15
N ASP A 17 0.09 -2.36 6.25
CA ASP A 17 1.45 -2.51 5.72
C ASP A 17 1.78 -3.91 5.15
N MET A 18 0.78 -4.59 4.58
CA MET A 18 0.92 -5.93 4.02
C MET A 18 1.07 -5.91 2.50
N LYS A 19 2.06 -6.62 1.96
CA LYS A 19 2.18 -6.80 0.51
C LYS A 19 1.26 -7.92 0.04
N LYS A 20 0.95 -7.92 -1.26
CA LYS A 20 0.15 -9.00 -1.90
C LYS A 20 0.76 -10.39 -1.66
N LYS A 21 2.10 -10.48 -1.62
CA LYS A 21 2.81 -11.74 -1.32
C LYS A 21 2.51 -12.21 0.10
N ASP A 22 2.54 -11.28 1.06
CA ASP A 22 2.30 -11.57 2.47
C ASP A 22 0.85 -11.99 2.70
N LEU A 23 -0.11 -11.37 2.02
CA LEU A 23 -1.51 -11.82 2.03
C LEU A 23 -1.66 -13.24 1.48
N CYS A 24 -0.90 -13.59 0.43
CA CYS A 24 -0.93 -14.92 -0.16
C CYS A 24 -0.52 -16.00 0.86
N VAL A 25 0.54 -15.70 1.63
CA VAL A 25 1.06 -16.58 2.69
C VAL A 25 0.09 -16.62 3.88
N ALA A 26 -0.37 -15.46 4.35
CA ALA A 26 -1.26 -15.36 5.51
C ALA A 26 -2.64 -16.01 5.29
N ALA A 27 -3.23 -15.83 4.11
CA ALA A 27 -4.53 -16.42 3.76
C ALA A 27 -4.41 -17.84 3.19
N GLY A 28 -3.20 -18.35 2.94
CA GLY A 28 -2.98 -19.66 2.33
C GLY A 28 -3.67 -19.82 0.97
N ILE A 29 -3.72 -18.73 0.18
CA ILE A 29 -4.36 -18.72 -1.14
C ILE A 29 -3.31 -18.91 -2.24
N SER A 30 -3.74 -19.44 -3.38
CA SER A 30 -2.85 -19.62 -4.53
C SER A 30 -2.60 -18.30 -5.26
N HIS A 31 -1.44 -18.20 -5.92
CA HIS A 31 -1.10 -17.06 -6.80
C HIS A 31 -2.14 -16.84 -7.90
N ALA A 32 -2.78 -17.91 -8.39
CA ALA A 32 -3.86 -17.83 -9.36
C ALA A 32 -5.07 -17.05 -8.81
N SER A 33 -5.44 -17.30 -7.54
CA SER A 33 -6.53 -16.59 -6.87
C SER A 33 -6.21 -15.11 -6.67
N MET A 34 -4.95 -14.81 -6.30
CA MET A 34 -4.47 -13.43 -6.20
C MET A 34 -4.54 -12.67 -7.54
N ALA A 35 -4.21 -13.35 -8.65
CA ALA A 35 -4.29 -12.76 -9.99
C ALA A 35 -5.73 -12.42 -10.39
N LYS A 36 -6.70 -13.27 -10.06
CA LYS A 36 -8.14 -13.03 -10.30
C LYS A 36 -8.64 -11.80 -9.54
N LEU A 37 -8.27 -11.65 -8.27
CA LEU A 37 -8.57 -10.46 -7.47
C LEU A 37 -7.98 -9.19 -8.11
N GLY A 38 -6.77 -9.28 -8.65
CA GLY A 38 -6.13 -8.19 -9.37
C GLY A 38 -6.85 -7.76 -10.65
N LYS A 39 -7.54 -8.70 -11.32
CA LYS A 39 -8.35 -8.45 -12.53
C LYS A 39 -9.81 -8.14 -12.24
N SER A 40 -10.20 -8.02 -10.97
CA SER A 40 -11.62 -7.89 -10.58
C SER A 40 -12.52 -9.02 -11.10
N GLU A 41 -11.98 -10.22 -11.21
CA GLU A 41 -12.74 -11.41 -11.61
C GLU A 41 -13.48 -12.02 -10.40
N ASN A 42 -14.48 -12.85 -10.70
CA ASN A 42 -15.19 -13.62 -9.69
C ASN A 42 -14.26 -14.66 -9.06
N VAL A 43 -14.14 -14.60 -7.74
CA VAL A 43 -13.47 -15.63 -6.94
C VAL A 43 -14.49 -16.46 -6.17
N THR A 44 -14.07 -17.65 -5.76
CA THR A 44 -14.90 -18.51 -4.91
C THR A 44 -15.03 -17.93 -3.52
N THR A 45 -16.18 -18.15 -2.87
CA THR A 45 -16.44 -17.68 -1.50
C THR A 45 -15.41 -18.21 -0.50
N ASP A 46 -14.86 -19.41 -0.71
CA ASP A 46 -13.77 -19.98 0.11
C ASP A 46 -12.52 -19.08 0.16
N VAL A 47 -12.16 -18.47 -0.96
CA VAL A 47 -11.00 -17.55 -1.04
C VAL A 47 -11.31 -16.27 -0.26
N LEU A 48 -12.54 -15.77 -0.35
CA LEU A 48 -12.98 -14.60 0.41
C LEU A 48 -12.92 -14.86 1.92
N VAL A 49 -13.43 -16.02 2.37
CA VAL A 49 -13.40 -16.43 3.79
C VAL A 49 -11.97 -16.51 4.31
N LYS A 50 -11.05 -17.10 3.53
CA LYS A 50 -9.62 -17.17 3.89
C LYS A 50 -8.99 -15.78 4.06
N ILE A 51 -9.29 -14.86 3.15
CA ILE A 51 -8.80 -13.48 3.21
C ILE A 51 -9.39 -12.75 4.42
N CYS A 52 -10.70 -12.87 4.65
CA CYS A 52 -11.39 -12.32 5.82
C CYS A 52 -10.80 -12.85 7.12
N THR A 53 -10.49 -14.15 7.19
CA THR A 53 -9.88 -14.77 8.37
C THR A 53 -8.45 -14.27 8.60
N ALA A 54 -7.66 -14.12 7.53
CA ALA A 54 -6.28 -13.62 7.62
C ALA A 54 -6.21 -12.14 8.02
N LEU A 55 -7.15 -11.32 7.56
CA LEU A 55 -7.18 -9.88 7.81
C LEU A 55 -8.07 -9.47 8.99
N GLN A 56 -8.85 -10.41 9.53
CA GLN A 56 -9.87 -10.22 10.57
C GLN A 56 -10.89 -9.12 10.17
N CYS A 57 -11.46 -9.26 8.98
CA CYS A 57 -12.44 -8.32 8.42
C CYS A 57 -13.65 -9.02 7.80
N ASP A 58 -14.73 -8.27 7.57
CA ASP A 58 -15.94 -8.76 6.94
C ASP A 58 -15.89 -8.68 5.41
N ILE A 59 -16.79 -9.43 4.75
CA ILE A 59 -16.87 -9.48 3.28
C ILE A 59 -17.15 -8.08 2.69
N GLY A 60 -17.92 -7.24 3.38
CA GLY A 60 -18.23 -5.88 2.94
C GLY A 60 -17.03 -4.92 2.90
N ASP A 61 -15.98 -5.22 3.66
CA ASP A 61 -14.76 -4.42 3.70
C ASP A 61 -13.78 -4.79 2.59
N ILE A 62 -13.90 -5.99 2.02
CA ILE A 62 -12.99 -6.47 0.96
C ILE A 62 -13.57 -6.25 -0.45
N MET A 63 -14.89 -6.33 -0.62
CA MET A 63 -15.54 -6.23 -1.93
C MET A 63 -16.73 -5.27 -1.93
N GLU A 64 -16.95 -4.65 -3.09
CA GLU A 64 -18.08 -3.75 -3.33
C GLU A 64 -18.64 -3.96 -4.73
N LEU A 65 -19.95 -3.82 -4.88
CA LEU A 65 -20.62 -3.82 -6.17
C LEU A 65 -20.69 -2.38 -6.68
N THR A 66 -19.98 -2.09 -7.76
CA THR A 66 -19.98 -0.76 -8.39
C THR A 66 -20.77 -0.82 -9.69
N GLN A 67 -21.61 0.17 -9.96
CA GLN A 67 -22.19 0.37 -11.29
C GLN A 67 -21.10 0.92 -12.21
N ASP A 68 -20.99 0.46 -13.45
CA ASP A 68 -19.99 0.93 -14.44
C ASP A 68 -20.18 2.41 -14.88
N THR A 69 -20.69 3.27 -14.01
CA THR A 69 -20.71 4.72 -14.18
C THR A 69 -19.34 5.26 -13.76
N LYS A 70 -18.48 5.44 -14.76
CA LYS A 70 -17.11 5.96 -14.67
C LYS A 70 -16.97 7.32 -13.93
N TYR A 71 -17.11 7.42 -12.60
CA TYR A 71 -16.61 8.59 -11.85
C TYR A 71 -16.58 8.35 -10.34
N GLU A 72 -15.42 7.99 -9.78
CA GLU A 72 -14.98 8.51 -8.48
C GLU A 72 -13.48 8.80 -8.53
N ARG A 73 -13.14 9.99 -9.03
CA ARG A 73 -12.09 10.79 -8.41
C ARG A 73 -12.64 11.23 -7.06
N ARG A 74 -12.27 10.55 -5.97
CA ARG A 74 -12.29 11.17 -4.65
C ARG A 74 -11.00 10.83 -3.94
N ARG A 75 -10.44 11.88 -3.33
CA ARG A 75 -9.15 11.99 -2.65
C ARG A 75 -8.77 10.70 -1.93
N TYR A 76 -7.52 10.27 -2.10
CA TYR A 76 -6.82 9.55 -1.04
C TYR A 76 -6.72 10.53 0.13
N ASP A 77 -7.68 10.52 1.05
CA ASP A 77 -7.51 11.12 2.37
C ASP A 77 -6.66 10.17 3.20
N GLY A 78 -5.35 10.37 3.14
CA GLY A 78 -4.40 9.71 4.01
C GLY A 78 -4.59 10.13 5.47
N ARG A 79 -5.69 9.71 6.11
CA ARG A 79 -5.83 9.73 7.55
C ARG A 79 -5.51 8.32 8.05
N THR A 80 -4.23 7.97 8.02
CA THR A 80 -3.72 6.85 8.81
C THR A 80 -3.99 7.18 10.27
N ASN A 81 -4.82 6.38 10.92
CA ASN A 81 -5.00 6.45 12.36
C ASN A 81 -3.79 5.79 13.04
N SER A 82 -2.63 6.44 12.94
CA SER A 82 -1.50 6.23 13.85
C SER A 82 -1.48 7.42 14.78
N GLU A 83 -2.42 7.45 15.73
CA GLU A 83 -2.23 8.26 16.93
C GLU A 83 -2.10 7.30 18.11
N LYS A 84 -0.95 7.39 18.78
CA LYS A 84 -0.59 6.82 20.09
C LYS A 84 -0.02 5.40 20.06
N ASN A 85 1.24 5.29 19.65
CA ASN A 85 2.18 4.62 20.54
C ASN A 85 2.85 5.69 21.42
N ARG A 86 2.28 5.88 22.62
CA ARG A 86 2.95 6.58 23.72
C ARG A 86 4.04 5.65 24.23
N THR A 87 5.29 5.93 23.90
CA THR A 87 6.40 5.69 24.82
C THR A 87 7.41 6.83 24.66
N CYS A 88 7.37 7.77 25.62
CA CYS A 88 8.49 8.64 25.89
C CYS A 88 9.64 7.79 26.43
N SER A 89 10.74 7.69 25.67
CA SER A 89 12.09 7.60 26.24
C SER A 89 13.14 7.73 25.13
N GLY A 90 13.93 8.80 25.19
CA GLY A 90 15.36 8.78 24.86
C GLY A 90 15.80 8.64 23.40
N GLN A 91 16.29 9.76 22.85
CA GLN A 91 17.52 9.91 22.02
C GLN A 91 17.87 8.94 20.86
N ALA A 92 18.16 9.60 19.73
CA ALA A 92 19.26 9.39 18.77
C ALA A 92 19.01 8.62 17.45
N ASN A 93 19.16 9.39 16.36
CA ASN A 93 19.67 9.11 15.00
C ASN A 93 20.10 7.69 14.60
N PHE A 94 19.73 7.29 13.38
CA PHE A 94 20.69 6.91 12.31
C PHE A 94 20.03 6.84 10.90
N GLU A 95 20.64 7.58 9.95
CA GLU A 95 20.84 7.39 8.48
C GLU A 95 20.14 6.22 7.73
N MET A 96 19.79 6.24 6.43
CA MET A 96 20.09 7.09 5.26
C MET A 96 19.23 6.60 4.08
N GLY A 97 18.82 7.51 3.19
CA GLY A 97 18.92 7.26 1.75
C GLY A 97 17.65 7.00 0.93
N TRP A 98 16.94 8.06 0.51
CA TRP A 98 16.31 8.14 -0.81
C TRP A 98 16.49 9.59 -1.33
N TRP A 99 17.26 9.76 -2.41
CA TRP A 99 17.57 11.06 -3.02
C TRP A 99 16.50 11.42 -4.04
N GLU A 100 15.64 12.40 -3.72
CA GLU A 100 14.75 13.04 -4.69
C GLU A 100 15.14 14.51 -4.84
N ASN A 101 15.39 14.91 -6.10
CA ASN A 101 15.48 16.28 -6.64
C ASN A 101 16.87 16.74 -7.11
N ALA A 102 16.92 17.13 -8.40
CA ALA A 102 18.12 17.60 -9.11
C ALA A 102 18.58 19.01 -8.67
N ASP A 103 17.75 19.76 -7.96
CA ASP A 103 18.11 21.10 -7.46
C ASP A 103 18.94 21.08 -6.16
N ALA A 104 18.95 19.97 -5.42
CA ALA A 104 19.76 19.83 -4.20
C ALA A 104 21.26 19.62 -4.49
N LYS A 105 21.64 19.23 -5.72
CA LYS A 105 23.04 19.02 -6.11
C LYS A 105 23.83 20.32 -6.27
N ARG A 106 23.16 21.46 -6.47
CA ARG A 106 23.83 22.75 -6.74
C ARG A 106 24.26 23.50 -5.48
N SER A 107 23.68 23.19 -4.31
CA SER A 107 24.12 23.76 -3.02
C SER A 107 25.27 22.99 -2.38
N PHE A 108 25.38 21.67 -2.59
CA PHE A 108 26.47 20.87 -1.98
C PHE A 108 27.83 21.11 -2.64
N ALA A 109 27.86 21.41 -3.94
CA ALA A 109 29.09 21.71 -4.69
C ALA A 109 29.75 23.06 -4.32
N LYS A 110 29.10 23.91 -3.51
CA LYS A 110 29.69 25.19 -3.05
C LYS A 110 30.28 25.14 -1.64
N SER A 111 30.14 24.02 -0.91
CA SER A 111 30.61 23.91 0.47
C SER A 111 31.82 23.00 0.66
N THR A 112 32.25 22.23 -0.34
CA THR A 112 33.33 21.23 -0.18
C THR A 112 34.59 21.49 -1.00
N GLY A 113 34.66 22.55 -1.80
CA GLY A 113 35.93 22.99 -2.43
C GLY A 113 36.63 21.93 -3.30
N LEU A 114 35.90 20.94 -3.82
CA LEU A 114 36.45 19.89 -4.66
C LEU A 114 36.01 20.12 -6.11
N LEU A 115 36.96 20.58 -6.94
CA LEU A 115 36.84 20.63 -8.39
C LEU A 115 36.85 19.18 -8.90
N TRP A 116 35.69 18.63 -9.28
CA TRP A 116 35.68 17.36 -10.00
C TRP A 116 35.89 17.66 -11.48
N SER A 117 37.09 17.36 -11.99
CA SER A 117 37.41 17.43 -13.40
C SER A 117 36.47 16.53 -14.19
N ILE A 118 35.75 17.14 -15.12
CA ILE A 118 34.94 16.47 -16.14
C ILE A 118 35.91 15.79 -17.12
N HIS A 119 35.80 14.47 -17.27
CA HIS A 119 36.13 13.75 -18.51
C HIS A 119 34.97 12.79 -18.81
#